data_AF-A0A9W6NJ16-F1
#
_entry.id   AF-A0A9W6NJ16-F1
#
_cell.length_a   1.000
_cell.length_b   1.000
_cell.length_c   1.000
_cell.angle_alpha   90.00
_cell.angle_beta   90.00
_cell.angle_gamma   90.00
#
_symmetry.space_group_name_H-M   'P 1'
#
loop_
_entity.id
_entity.type
_entity.pdbx_description
1 polymer ?
#
loop_
_entity_poly.entity_id
_entity_poly.type
_entity_poly.pdbx_seq_one_letter_code
_entity_poly.pdbx_strand_id
1 'polypeptide(L)'
;MTGETRSIPGFDSERTNVDVYLAKHRPQNQSTVGNGYPFNPTLRVHFSNTANEYREPLETQDWWGLPYIETYSWEESEEHDRSVQSHHRSEGNEFVISDDELNAKLAKSKVHFYKLYPEGKLYNVHCLDGGAWDRPTDWRHVSYAG
;
A
#
# COMPACT_ATOMS: atom_id res chain seq x y z
N MET A 1 14.22 -10.98 -14.60
CA MET A 1 15.49 -10.59 -13.94
C MET A 1 15.30 -10.86 -12.46
N THR A 2 15.96 -11.89 -11.93
CA THR A 2 15.97 -12.18 -10.49
C THR A 2 16.85 -11.12 -9.83
N GLY A 3 16.24 -10.04 -9.34
CA GLY A 3 16.94 -9.03 -8.57
C GLY A 3 17.58 -9.67 -7.33
N GLU A 4 18.68 -9.09 -6.85
CA GLU A 4 19.25 -9.50 -5.57
C GLU A 4 18.20 -9.34 -4.47
N THR A 5 18.05 -10.38 -3.66
CA THR A 5 17.14 -10.38 -2.51
C THR A 5 17.97 -10.62 -1.26
N ARG A 6 17.51 -10.05 -0.14
CA ARG A 6 18.04 -10.28 1.19
C ARG A 6 16.92 -10.77 2.10
N SER A 7 17.28 -11.65 3.02
CA SER A 7 16.34 -12.26 3.95
C SER A 7 16.37 -11.48 5.27
N ILE A 8 15.21 -10.98 5.72
CA ILE A 8 15.05 -10.22 6.96
C ILE A 8 13.99 -10.89 7.86
N PRO A 9 13.99 -10.64 9.18
CA PRO A 9 12.86 -10.98 10.04
C PRO A 9 11.59 -10.27 9.54
N GLY A 10 10.53 -11.04 9.35
CA GLY A 10 9.18 -10.56 9.05
C GLY A 10 8.41 -10.24 10.33
N PHE A 11 7.19 -9.73 10.15
CA PHE A 11 6.33 -9.26 11.24
C PHE A 11 5.93 -10.37 12.24
N ASP A 12 5.75 -11.60 11.75
CA ASP A 12 5.36 -12.80 12.50
C ASP A 12 6.56 -13.63 13.00
N SER A 13 7.77 -13.06 12.96
CA SER A 13 9.04 -13.77 13.20
C SER A 13 9.45 -14.78 12.13
N GLU A 14 8.67 -14.96 11.06
CA GLU A 14 9.12 -15.72 9.88
C GLU A 14 10.04 -14.87 9.02
N ARG A 15 10.96 -15.51 8.29
CA ARG A 15 11.90 -14.77 7.44
C ARG A 15 11.23 -14.39 6.13
N THR A 16 11.22 -13.11 5.79
CA THR A 16 10.73 -12.60 4.51
C THR A 16 11.91 -12.25 3.60
N ASN A 17 11.82 -12.61 2.32
CA ASN A 17 12.77 -12.17 1.32
C ASN A 17 12.32 -10.82 0.77
N VAL A 18 13.20 -9.84 0.89
CA VAL A 18 12.99 -8.50 0.36
C VAL A 18 14.02 -8.21 -0.73
N ASP A 19 13.63 -7.50 -1.78
CA ASP A 19 14.56 -7.03 -2.79
C ASP A 19 15.46 -5.92 -2.25
N VAL A 20 16.55 -5.65 -2.97
CA VAL A 20 17.47 -4.55 -2.65
C VAL A 20 16.94 -3.19 -3.09
N TYR A 21 17.40 -2.13 -2.45
CA TYR A 21 17.04 -0.76 -2.80
C TYR A 21 17.79 -0.28 -4.06
N LEU A 22 17.04 -0.07 -5.15
CA LEU A 22 17.59 0.27 -6.48
C LEU A 22 17.35 1.74 -6.83
N ALA A 23 18.08 2.24 -7.82
CA ALA A 23 17.89 3.60 -8.35
C ALA A 23 16.44 3.89 -8.74
N LYS A 24 15.72 2.92 -9.31
CA LYS A 24 14.30 3.06 -9.68
C LYS A 24 13.35 3.24 -8.48
N HIS A 25 13.80 2.97 -7.26
CA HIS A 25 13.02 3.16 -6.03
C HIS A 25 13.28 4.55 -5.39
N ARG A 26 14.21 5.35 -5.93
CA ARG A 26 14.56 6.64 -5.34
C ARG A 26 13.56 7.73 -5.73
N PRO A 27 13.19 8.66 -4.82
CA PRO A 27 12.20 9.71 -5.09
C PRO A 27 12.49 10.56 -6.32
N GLN A 28 13.74 10.95 -6.53
CA GLN A 28 14.16 11.76 -7.67
C GLN A 28 14.00 11.07 -9.04
N ASN A 29 13.78 9.76 -9.04
CA ASN A 29 13.56 8.96 -10.24
C ASN A 29 12.09 8.58 -10.43
N GLN A 30 11.19 9.12 -9.61
CA GLN A 30 9.74 8.89 -9.72
C GLN A 30 9.07 9.92 -10.62
N SER A 31 7.91 9.56 -11.15
CA SER A 31 6.96 10.57 -11.63
C SER A 31 6.48 11.40 -10.45
N THR A 32 6.24 12.69 -10.68
CA THR A 32 5.83 13.61 -9.62
C THR A 32 4.61 14.44 -10.02
N VAL A 33 3.90 14.96 -9.02
CA VAL A 33 2.77 15.88 -9.20
C VAL A 33 2.92 17.08 -8.25
N GLY A 34 2.29 18.21 -8.63
CA GLY A 34 2.32 19.44 -7.85
C GLY A 34 3.75 19.94 -7.62
N ASN A 35 4.10 20.18 -6.35
CA ASN A 35 5.41 20.68 -5.94
C ASN A 35 6.51 19.60 -5.89
N GLY A 36 6.41 18.57 -6.74
CA GLY A 36 7.43 17.52 -6.83
C GLY A 36 7.19 16.30 -5.94
N TYR A 37 5.96 16.05 -5.47
CA TYR A 37 5.65 14.87 -4.67
C TYR A 37 5.60 13.61 -5.55
N PRO A 38 6.26 12.51 -5.17
CA PRO A 38 6.19 11.24 -5.91
C PRO A 38 4.74 10.77 -6.08
N PHE A 39 4.37 10.40 -7.31
CA PHE A 39 3.03 9.99 -7.69
C PHE A 39 3.04 8.60 -8.31
N ASN A 40 2.28 7.68 -7.70
CA ASN A 40 2.34 6.24 -7.94
C ASN A 40 3.80 5.74 -8.02
N PRO A 41 4.61 6.00 -6.97
CA PRO A 41 6.02 5.66 -7.01
C PRO A 41 6.23 4.15 -7.16
N THR A 42 7.29 3.77 -7.88
CA THR A 42 7.77 2.38 -7.89
C THR A 42 8.52 2.11 -6.60
N LEU A 43 7.79 1.73 -5.55
CA LEU A 43 8.36 1.36 -4.27
C LEU A 43 9.01 -0.04 -4.32
N ARG A 44 9.91 -0.28 -3.37
CA ARG A 44 10.54 -1.58 -3.17
C ARG A 44 9.51 -2.63 -2.76
N VAL A 45 9.71 -3.91 -3.10
CA VAL A 45 8.82 -4.98 -2.62
C VAL A 45 8.89 -5.04 -1.09
N HIS A 46 7.74 -5.16 -0.44
CA HIS A 46 7.62 -5.07 1.03
C HIS A 46 8.06 -3.72 1.64
N PHE A 47 8.10 -2.62 0.88
CA PHE A 47 8.38 -1.28 1.41
C PHE A 47 7.53 -0.95 2.64
N SER A 48 6.22 -1.22 2.57
CA SER A 48 5.29 -0.94 3.68
C SER A 48 5.35 -1.97 4.81
N ASN A 49 6.11 -3.06 4.68
CA ASN A 49 6.18 -4.15 5.67
C ASN A 49 7.60 -4.35 6.25
N THR A 50 8.58 -3.56 5.82
CA THR A 50 9.96 -3.67 6.30
C THR A 50 10.14 -2.77 7.51
N ALA A 51 10.47 -3.33 8.68
CA ALA A 51 10.75 -2.54 9.88
C ALA A 51 11.98 -1.64 9.68
N ASN A 52 12.04 -0.51 10.38
CA ASN A 52 13.04 0.54 10.13
C ASN A 52 14.47 0.05 10.37
N GLU A 53 14.67 -0.79 11.38
CA GLU A 53 15.97 -1.42 11.69
C GLU A 53 16.50 -2.34 10.58
N TYR A 54 15.61 -2.84 9.72
CA TYR A 54 15.97 -3.67 8.58
C TYR A 54 15.99 -2.91 7.26
N ARG A 55 15.62 -1.62 7.20
CA ARG A 55 15.69 -0.84 5.96
C ARG A 55 17.14 -0.55 5.58
N GLU A 56 17.39 -0.40 4.28
CA GLU A 56 18.70 0.10 3.84
C GLU A 56 18.82 1.58 4.22
N PRO A 57 19.98 2.05 4.72
CA PRO A 57 20.12 3.43 5.20
C PRO A 57 19.72 4.50 4.16
N LEU A 58 19.99 4.23 2.89
CA LEU A 58 19.65 5.14 1.79
C LEU A 58 18.14 5.20 1.54
N GLU A 59 17.41 4.09 1.72
CA GLU A 59 15.94 4.06 1.61
C GLU A 59 15.31 4.94 2.68
N THR A 60 15.77 4.81 3.94
CA THR A 60 15.33 5.67 5.03
C THR A 60 15.69 7.13 4.78
N GLN A 61 16.91 7.43 4.33
CA GLN A 61 17.31 8.81 4.01
C GLN A 61 16.44 9.44 2.93
N ASP A 62 16.10 8.68 1.88
CA ASP A 62 15.33 9.17 0.73
C ASP A 62 13.84 9.37 1.08
N TRP A 63 13.24 8.45 1.85
CA TRP A 63 11.78 8.38 2.02
C TRP A 63 11.26 8.86 3.38
N TRP A 64 12.13 8.96 4.40
CA TRP A 64 11.68 9.35 5.73
C TRP A 64 11.12 10.77 5.75
N GLY A 65 9.87 10.91 6.19
CA GLY A 65 9.18 12.20 6.22
C GLY A 65 8.80 12.74 4.83
N LEU A 66 8.98 11.98 3.74
CA LEU A 66 8.62 12.38 2.39
C LEU A 66 7.21 11.88 2.04
N PRO A 67 6.23 12.78 1.85
CA PRO A 67 4.90 12.38 1.40
C PRO A 67 4.94 11.87 -0.04
N TYR A 68 4.17 10.82 -0.31
CA TYR A 68 3.94 10.30 -1.65
C TYR A 68 2.47 9.95 -1.86
N ILE A 69 2.06 9.91 -3.11
CA ILE A 69 0.66 9.72 -3.49
C ILE A 69 0.52 8.38 -4.20
N GLU A 70 -0.42 7.55 -3.74
CA GLU A 70 -0.87 6.35 -4.45
C GLU A 70 -2.33 6.53 -4.86
N THR A 71 -2.66 6.09 -6.07
CA THR A 71 -4.04 6.13 -6.57
C THR A 71 -4.60 4.75 -6.76
N TYR A 72 -5.88 4.61 -6.45
CA TYR A 72 -6.63 3.38 -6.69
C TYR A 72 -7.94 3.69 -7.41
N SER A 73 -8.25 2.92 -8.43
CA SER A 73 -9.58 2.90 -9.04
C SER A 73 -10.54 2.03 -8.23
N TRP A 74 -11.84 2.13 -8.53
CA TRP A 74 -12.80 1.17 -8.00
C TRP A 74 -12.44 -0.26 -8.43
N GLU A 75 -12.02 -0.44 -9.67
CA GLU A 75 -11.72 -1.76 -10.23
C GLU A 75 -10.55 -2.42 -9.51
N GLU A 76 -9.49 -1.68 -9.18
CA GLU A 76 -8.36 -2.16 -8.39
C GLU A 76 -8.77 -2.50 -6.96
N SER A 77 -9.62 -1.69 -6.34
CA SER A 77 -10.17 -1.97 -5.01
C SER A 77 -11.06 -3.22 -4.99
N GLU A 78 -11.88 -3.42 -6.02
CA GLU A 78 -12.74 -4.59 -6.17
C GLU A 78 -11.92 -5.85 -6.40
N GLU A 79 -10.90 -5.79 -7.26
CA GLU A 79 -9.98 -6.90 -7.50
C GLU A 79 -9.24 -7.30 -6.22
N HIS A 80 -8.77 -6.32 -5.44
CA HIS A 80 -8.12 -6.57 -4.16
C HIS A 80 -9.05 -7.29 -3.18
N ASP A 81 -10.27 -6.80 -2.96
CA ASP A 81 -11.25 -7.40 -2.05
C ASP A 81 -11.60 -8.85 -2.46
N ARG A 82 -11.70 -9.13 -3.76
CA ARG A 82 -11.92 -10.49 -4.28
C ARG A 82 -10.70 -11.38 -4.07
N SER A 83 -9.49 -10.85 -4.29
CA SER A 83 -8.24 -11.57 -4.05
C SER A 83 -8.07 -11.96 -2.59
N VAL A 84 -8.37 -11.04 -1.66
CA VAL A 84 -8.36 -11.28 -0.21
C VAL A 84 -9.32 -12.42 0.15
N GLN A 85 -10.54 -12.42 -0.39
CA GLN A 85 -11.49 -13.53 -0.16
C GLN A 85 -11.04 -14.85 -0.78
N SER A 86 -10.41 -14.83 -1.96
CA SER A 86 -9.80 -16.03 -2.54
C SER A 86 -8.70 -16.59 -1.63
N HIS A 87 -7.88 -15.72 -1.03
CA HIS A 87 -6.83 -16.11 -0.10
C HIS A 87 -7.42 -16.71 1.18
N HIS A 88 -8.41 -16.06 1.80
CA HIS A 88 -9.10 -16.60 2.98
C HIS A 88 -9.70 -17.99 2.72
N ARG A 89 -10.28 -18.20 1.53
CA ARG A 89 -10.81 -19.52 1.12
C ARG A 89 -9.71 -20.56 0.98
N SER A 90 -8.56 -20.17 0.43
CA SER A 90 -7.41 -21.08 0.30
C SER A 90 -6.85 -21.51 1.65
N GLU A 91 -6.90 -20.63 2.65
CA GLU A 91 -6.47 -20.91 4.02
C GLU A 91 -7.56 -21.57 4.88
N GLY A 92 -8.82 -21.53 4.43
CA GLY A 92 -9.97 -22.01 5.20
C GLY A 92 -10.17 -21.27 6.51
N ASN A 93 -9.84 -19.97 6.56
CA ASN A 93 -9.88 -19.19 7.79
C ASN A 93 -11.30 -18.62 8.10
N GLU A 94 -11.47 -18.04 9.29
CA GLU A 94 -12.78 -17.57 9.79
C GLU A 94 -13.35 -16.35 9.06
N PHE A 95 -12.56 -15.70 8.19
CA PHE A 95 -12.96 -14.50 7.45
C PHE A 95 -13.59 -14.81 6.06
N VAL A 96 -13.74 -16.10 5.73
CA VAL A 96 -14.41 -16.54 4.51
C VAL A 96 -15.89 -16.17 4.56
N ILE A 97 -16.35 -15.44 3.54
CA ILE A 97 -17.77 -15.16 3.32
C ILE A 97 -18.27 -15.81 2.02
N SER A 98 -19.59 -15.95 1.91
CA SER A 98 -20.23 -16.45 0.70
C SER A 98 -20.05 -15.48 -0.49
N ASP A 99 -20.19 -15.98 -1.72
CA ASP A 99 -20.14 -15.12 -2.90
C ASP A 99 -21.25 -14.07 -2.93
N ASP A 100 -22.44 -14.41 -2.43
CA ASP A 100 -23.57 -13.47 -2.32
C ASP A 100 -23.27 -12.34 -1.34
N GLU A 101 -22.70 -12.65 -0.17
CA GLU A 101 -22.27 -11.65 0.81
C GLU A 101 -21.15 -10.76 0.28
N LEU A 102 -20.16 -11.34 -0.41
CA LEU A 102 -19.07 -10.59 -1.04
C LEU A 102 -19.63 -9.62 -2.10
N ASN A 103 -20.48 -10.11 -2.99
CA ASN A 103 -21.09 -9.26 -4.02
C ASN A 103 -21.96 -8.15 -3.42
N ALA A 104 -22.71 -8.44 -2.34
CA ALA A 104 -23.49 -7.43 -1.62
C ALA A 104 -22.60 -6.38 -0.93
N LYS A 105 -21.46 -6.80 -0.34
CA LYS A 105 -20.46 -5.89 0.23
C LYS A 105 -19.86 -5.00 -0.85
N LEU A 106 -19.41 -5.58 -1.97
CA LEU A 106 -18.83 -4.84 -3.09
C LEU A 106 -19.83 -3.84 -3.69
N ALA A 107 -21.10 -4.20 -3.85
CA ALA A 107 -22.13 -3.28 -4.35
C ALA A 107 -22.30 -2.06 -3.43
N LYS A 108 -22.33 -2.25 -2.11
CA LYS A 108 -22.40 -1.15 -1.13
C LYS A 108 -21.14 -0.28 -1.16
N SER A 109 -19.97 -0.92 -1.18
CA SER A 109 -18.68 -0.21 -1.27
C SER A 109 -18.57 0.59 -2.56
N LYS A 110 -19.07 0.09 -3.69
CA LYS A 110 -19.06 0.80 -4.99
C LYS A 110 -19.84 2.09 -4.94
N VAL A 111 -21.06 2.03 -4.42
CA VAL A 111 -21.91 3.22 -4.25
C VAL A 111 -21.22 4.25 -3.35
N HIS A 112 -20.61 3.80 -2.25
CA HIS A 112 -19.89 4.68 -1.35
C HIS A 112 -18.63 5.29 -2.00
N PHE A 113 -17.88 4.49 -2.74
CA PHE A 113 -16.67 4.91 -3.45
C PHE A 113 -16.99 6.04 -4.45
N TYR A 114 -17.93 5.83 -5.36
CA TYR A 114 -18.29 6.85 -6.36
C TYR A 114 -19.01 8.07 -5.75
N LYS A 115 -19.59 7.94 -4.55
CA LYS A 115 -20.11 9.08 -3.79
C LYS A 115 -18.97 9.98 -3.29
N LEU A 116 -17.87 9.40 -2.80
CA LEU A 116 -16.73 10.15 -2.29
C LEU A 116 -15.75 10.56 -3.40
N TYR A 117 -15.66 9.76 -4.46
CA TYR A 117 -14.71 9.92 -5.56
C TYR A 117 -15.46 9.82 -6.90
N PRO A 118 -16.23 10.87 -7.28
CA PRO A 118 -17.04 10.83 -8.50
C PRO A 118 -16.24 10.62 -9.78
N GLU A 119 -14.96 10.98 -9.80
CA GLU A 119 -14.04 10.78 -10.92
C GLU A 119 -13.53 9.33 -11.03
N GLY A 120 -13.92 8.45 -10.11
CA GLY A 120 -13.54 7.04 -10.12
C GLY A 120 -12.12 6.78 -9.61
N LYS A 121 -11.45 7.75 -8.98
CA LYS A 121 -10.09 7.62 -8.44
C LYS A 121 -9.98 8.12 -7.00
N LEU A 122 -9.42 7.25 -6.17
CA LEU A 122 -8.93 7.56 -4.83
C LEU A 122 -7.46 8.02 -4.93
N TYR A 123 -7.04 8.95 -4.08
CA TYR A 123 -5.67 9.50 -4.05
C TYR A 123 -5.13 9.52 -2.62
N ASN A 124 -4.55 8.42 -2.13
CA ASN A 124 -4.04 8.34 -0.77
C ASN A 124 -2.69 9.04 -0.65
N VAL A 125 -2.48 9.73 0.46
CA VAL A 125 -1.20 10.39 0.77
C VAL A 125 -0.56 9.59 1.89
N HIS A 126 0.58 9.00 1.61
CA HIS A 126 1.33 8.19 2.56
C HIS A 126 2.64 8.89 2.92
N CYS A 127 3.16 8.61 4.11
CA CYS A 127 4.49 9.08 4.53
C CYS A 127 5.18 8.02 5.37
N LEU A 128 6.44 7.72 5.08
CA LEU A 128 7.25 6.88 5.95
C LEU A 128 7.72 7.71 7.15
N ASP A 129 7.06 7.57 8.29
CA ASP A 129 7.26 8.40 9.49
C ASP A 129 7.29 7.61 10.80
N GLY A 130 7.35 6.27 10.72
CA GLY A 130 7.39 5.39 11.88
C GLY A 130 6.00 5.11 12.47
N GLY A 131 4.98 5.02 11.62
CA GLY A 131 3.63 4.61 11.99
C GLY A 131 3.55 3.21 12.62
N ALA A 132 2.34 2.66 12.77
CA ALA A 132 2.13 1.36 13.40
C ALA A 132 3.03 0.28 12.77
N TRP A 133 3.93 -0.30 13.56
CA TRP A 133 4.94 -1.28 13.13
C TRP A 133 5.89 -0.77 12.02
N ASP A 134 6.32 0.50 12.11
CA ASP A 134 7.24 1.17 11.17
C ASP A 134 6.70 1.28 9.73
N ARG A 135 5.38 1.12 9.56
CA ARG A 135 4.72 1.27 8.27
C ARG A 135 4.56 2.75 7.91
N PRO A 136 4.49 3.09 6.61
CA PRO A 136 4.04 4.40 6.19
C PRO A 136 2.66 4.70 6.77
N THR A 137 2.50 5.87 7.38
CA THR A 137 1.20 6.33 7.84
C THR A 137 0.40 6.82 6.64
N ASP A 138 -0.88 6.44 6.58
CA ASP A 138 -1.83 7.10 5.68
C ASP A 138 -2.27 8.43 6.31
N TRP A 139 -1.89 9.53 5.70
CA TRP A 139 -2.20 10.89 6.15
C TRP A 139 -3.63 11.32 5.77
N ARG A 140 -4.45 10.44 5.19
CA ARG A 140 -5.83 10.75 4.76
C ARG A 140 -6.91 10.90 5.83
N HIS A 141 -6.60 11.11 7.11
CA HIS A 141 -7.63 11.57 8.04
C HIS A 141 -7.74 13.10 8.05
N VAL A 142 -8.36 13.66 7.00
CA VAL A 142 -9.03 14.95 7.08
C VAL A 142 -10.51 14.73 6.86
N SER A 143 -11.23 14.34 7.93
CA SER A 143 -12.67 14.52 7.96
C SER A 143 -12.94 16.02 8.12
N TYR A 144 -13.32 16.69 7.04
CA TYR A 144 -14.06 17.94 7.19
C TYR A 144 -15.41 17.59 7.83
N ALA A 145 -15.49 17.71 9.16
CA ALA A 145 -16.75 17.91 9.83
C ALA A 145 -17.21 19.33 9.49
N GLY A 146 -18.11 19.44 8.52
CA GLY A 146 -18.95 20.63 8.34
C GLY A 146 -20.07 20.64 9.37
#